data_AF-A0A951M2B9-F1
#
_entry.id   AF-A0A951M2B9-F1
#
_cell.length_a   1.000
_cell.length_b   1.000
_cell.length_c   1.000
_cell.angle_alpha   90.00
_cell.angle_beta   90.00
_cell.angle_gamma   90.00
#
_symmetry.space_group_name_H-M   'P 1'
#
loop_
_entity.id
_entity.type
_entity.pdbx_description
1 polymer ?
#
loop_
_entity_poly.entity_id
_entity_poly.type
_entity_poly.pdbx_seq_one_letter_code
_entity_poly.pdbx_strand_id
1 'polypeptide(L)'
;GYCRMWDVPLLVRYTFSPRGKNNFYLSTGLSSYFMTNENYNYFFYSQGNPVTRNVNYASDDQHLLSILHISGGFETRMASNMTLQIEPYAKLPLGGVGLGNIRLSSFGINAALQLRQPAKK
;
A
#
# COMPACT_ATOMS: atom_id res chain seq x y z
N GLY A 1 12.18 3.41 -17.38
CA GLY A 1 11.64 4.62 -16.74
C GLY A 1 11.48 4.32 -15.26
N TYR A 2 11.64 5.33 -14.39
CA TYR A 2 11.32 5.23 -12.97
C TYR A 2 9.97 5.93 -12.76
N CYS A 3 9.06 5.29 -12.04
CA CYS A 3 7.80 5.91 -11.65
C CYS A 3 7.85 6.14 -10.14
N ARG A 4 7.59 7.38 -9.70
CA ARG A 4 7.61 7.76 -8.29
C ARG A 4 6.18 8.01 -7.86
N MET A 5 5.65 7.11 -7.04
CA MET A 5 4.27 7.15 -6.56
C MET A 5 4.27 7.43 -5.06
N TRP A 6 3.36 8.31 -4.62
CA TRP A 6 3.12 8.55 -3.20
C TRP A 6 1.80 7.90 -2.81
N ASP A 7 1.84 7.04 -1.80
CA ASP A 7 0.68 6.37 -1.20
C ASP A 7 0.40 7.00 0.16
N VAL A 8 -0.79 7.59 0.32
CA VAL A 8 -1.26 8.13 1.60
C VAL A 8 -2.44 7.29 2.08
N PRO A 9 -2.22 6.31 2.97
CA PRO A 9 -3.27 5.46 3.51
C PRO A 9 -3.95 6.10 4.73
N LEU A 10 -5.28 6.09 4.76
CA LEU A 10 -6.10 6.35 5.95
C LEU A 10 -6.67 5.02 6.43
N LEU A 11 -6.16 4.53 7.57
CA LEU A 11 -6.51 3.22 8.13
C LEU A 11 -7.28 3.37 9.44
N VAL A 12 -8.35 2.59 9.58
CA VAL A 12 -9.14 2.44 10.80
C VAL A 12 -8.94 1.02 11.32
N ARG A 13 -8.48 0.91 12.56
CA ARG A 13 -8.21 -0.37 13.22
C ARG A 13 -9.14 -0.58 14.41
N TYR A 14 -9.76 -1.75 14.47
CA TYR A 14 -10.57 -2.21 15.59
C TYR A 14 -9.96 -3.47 16.21
N THR A 15 -9.59 -3.39 17.49
CA THR A 15 -8.98 -4.50 18.23
C THR A 15 -10.00 -5.15 19.15
N PHE A 16 -10.22 -6.46 18.96
CA PHE A 16 -11.04 -7.29 19.83
C PHE A 16 -10.22 -7.74 21.03
N SER A 17 -10.76 -7.53 22.23
CA SER A 17 -10.20 -8.00 23.51
C SER A 17 -8.78 -7.49 23.84
N PRO A 18 -8.52 -6.17 23.90
CA PRO A 18 -7.17 -5.59 24.02
C PRO A 18 -6.38 -5.94 25.30
N ARG A 19 -6.99 -6.60 26.28
CA ARG A 19 -6.38 -6.96 27.57
C ARG A 19 -5.91 -8.42 27.64
N GLY A 20 -6.15 -9.23 26.61
CA GLY A 20 -5.76 -10.63 26.56
C GLY A 20 -4.26 -10.84 26.29
N LYS A 21 -3.81 -12.08 26.48
CA LYS A 21 -2.51 -12.54 25.95
C LYS A 21 -2.54 -12.62 24.41
N ASN A 22 -3.71 -12.94 23.87
CA ASN A 22 -3.98 -13.11 22.45
C ASN A 22 -5.07 -12.12 22.06
N ASN A 23 -4.77 -11.24 21.12
CA ASN A 23 -5.67 -10.21 20.65
C ASN A 23 -5.84 -10.38 19.14
N PHE A 24 -7.07 -10.24 18.67
CA PHE A 24 -7.37 -10.18 17.25
C PHE A 24 -7.74 -8.75 16.90
N TYR A 25 -7.34 -8.28 15.74
CA TYR A 25 -7.77 -6.97 15.26
C TYR A 25 -8.12 -7.06 13.78
N LEU A 26 -9.04 -6.19 13.40
CA LEU A 26 -9.40 -5.95 12.01
C LEU A 26 -9.02 -4.52 11.68
N SER A 27 -8.42 -4.32 10.52
CA SER A 27 -8.06 -3.01 10.01
C SER A 27 -8.61 -2.85 8.60
N THR A 28 -9.18 -1.69 8.32
CA THR A 28 -9.71 -1.36 7.01
C THR A 28 -9.46 0.10 6.73
N GLY A 29 -9.30 0.49 5.48
CA GLY A 29 -9.02 1.86 5.13
C GLY A 29 -8.95 2.11 3.65
N LEU A 30 -8.72 3.37 3.30
CA LEU A 30 -8.64 3.83 1.94
C LEU A 30 -7.31 4.55 1.73
N SER A 31 -6.68 4.29 0.60
CA SER A 31 -5.41 4.92 0.24
C SER A 31 -5.56 5.71 -1.03
N SER A 32 -4.97 6.90 -1.03
CA SER A 32 -4.92 7.78 -2.19
C SER A 32 -3.57 7.64 -2.87
N TYR A 33 -3.58 7.31 -4.15
CA TYR A 33 -2.38 7.24 -4.98
C TYR A 33 -2.23 8.54 -5.76
N PHE A 34 -1.16 9.28 -5.46
CA PHE A 34 -0.78 10.44 -6.25
C PHE A 34 0.30 10.02 -7.25
N MET A 35 -0.12 9.80 -8.50
CA MET A 35 0.76 9.38 -9.59
C MET A 35 1.23 10.63 -10.35
N THR A 36 2.39 11.16 -9.98
CA THR A 36 2.79 12.53 -10.38
C THR A 36 3.48 12.60 -11.75
N ASN A 37 3.98 11.50 -12.31
CA ASN A 37 4.67 11.55 -13.62
C ASN A 37 4.82 10.16 -14.24
N GLU A 38 4.27 9.95 -15.44
CA GLU A 38 4.41 8.72 -16.21
C GLU A 38 5.30 8.98 -17.43
N ASN A 39 6.55 8.51 -17.39
CA ASN A 39 7.50 8.73 -18.49
C ASN A 39 7.53 7.48 -19.39
N TYR A 40 6.65 7.45 -20.40
CA TYR A 40 6.56 6.35 -21.37
C TYR A 40 7.50 6.63 -22.56
N ASN A 41 8.61 5.89 -22.66
CA ASN A 41 9.44 5.92 -23.87
C ASN A 41 8.79 5.05 -24.94
N TYR A 42 8.06 5.67 -25.87
CA TYR A 42 7.62 5.00 -27.09
C TYR A 42 8.77 4.96 -28.11
N PHE A 43 9.21 3.77 -28.47
CA PHE A 43 10.10 3.54 -29.60
C PHE A 43 9.25 3.36 -30.86
N PHE A 44 9.25 4.34 -31.77
CA PHE A 44 8.70 4.18 -33.11
C PHE A 44 9.82 4.26 -34.14
N TYR A 45 9.82 3.34 -35.09
CA TYR A 45 10.67 3.38 -36.27
C TYR A 45 9.97 4.20 -37.35
N SER A 46 10.59 5.32 -37.77
CA SER A 46 10.18 6.07 -38.95
C SER A 46 11.30 6.03 -39.98
N GLN A 47 11.02 5.50 -41.17
CA GLN A 47 11.97 5.37 -42.29
C GLN A 47 13.36 4.79 -41.88
N GLY A 48 13.37 3.67 -41.17
CA GLY A 48 14.60 2.92 -40.87
C GLY A 48 15.54 3.55 -39.84
N ASN A 49 15.22 4.71 -39.27
CA ASN A 49 16.02 5.36 -38.24
C ASN A 49 15.30 5.36 -36.89
N PRO A 50 15.95 4.94 -35.78
CA PRO A 50 15.34 4.98 -34.46
C PRO A 50 15.27 6.43 -33.97
N VAL A 51 14.07 6.99 -33.87
CA VAL A 51 13.84 8.34 -33.36
C VAL A 51 13.15 8.25 -32.00
N THR A 52 13.81 8.71 -30.94
CA THR A 52 13.29 8.72 -29.57
C THR A 52 12.55 10.04 -29.32
N ARG A 53 11.21 10.00 -29.23
CA ARG A 53 10.41 11.19 -28.84
C ARG A 53 10.04 11.07 -27.35
N ASN A 54 10.59 11.94 -26.51
CA ASN A 54 10.15 12.10 -25.13
C ASN A 54 8.81 12.86 -25.15
N VAL A 55 7.71 12.17 -24.83
CA VAL A 55 6.41 12.80 -24.63
C VAL A 55 6.11 12.73 -23.15
N ASN A 56 6.23 13.86 -22.46
CA ASN A 56 5.78 14.02 -21.08
C ASN A 56 4.25 14.21 -21.13
N TYR A 57 3.49 13.13 -20.92
CA TYR A 57 2.09 13.29 -20.54
C TYR A 57 2.06 13.63 -19.05
N ALA A 58 1.70 14.87 -18.74
CA ALA A 58 1.25 15.24 -17.40
C ALA A 58 -0.13 14.59 -17.20
N SER A 59 -0.17 13.32 -16.80
CA SER A 59 -1.43 12.68 -16.39
C SER A 59 -1.79 13.26 -15.03
N ASP A 60 -2.70 14.24 -15.03
CA ASP A 60 -3.36 14.84 -13.88
C ASP A 60 -4.38 13.85 -13.26
N ASP A 61 -4.07 12.55 -13.26
CA ASP A 61 -4.96 11.51 -12.77
C ASP A 61 -4.74 11.31 -11.26
N GLN A 62 -5.35 12.20 -10.49
CA GLN A 62 -5.42 12.13 -9.04
C GLN A 62 -6.46 11.08 -8.64
N HIS A 63 -6.06 9.82 -8.54
CA HIS A 63 -6.91 8.74 -8.05
C HIS A 63 -6.99 8.75 -6.51
N LEU A 64 -7.72 9.74 -5.99
CA LEU A 64 -8.03 9.89 -4.57
C LEU A 64 -8.85 8.67 -4.10
N LEU A 65 -8.45 8.07 -2.96
CA LEU A 65 -9.14 6.97 -2.27
C LEU A 65 -9.46 5.73 -3.15
N SER A 66 -8.65 5.48 -4.18
CA SER A 66 -8.95 4.43 -5.16
C SER A 66 -8.52 3.02 -4.74
N ILE A 67 -7.85 2.87 -3.58
CA ILE A 67 -7.46 1.55 -3.07
C ILE A 67 -8.07 1.31 -1.69
N LEU A 68 -8.87 0.24 -1.58
CA LEU A 68 -9.36 -0.31 -0.33
C LEU A 68 -8.31 -1.22 0.28
N HIS A 69 -7.88 -0.91 1.49
CA HIS A 69 -7.01 -1.74 2.31
C HIS A 69 -7.88 -2.48 3.30
N ILE A 70 -7.82 -3.81 3.31
CA ILE A 70 -8.43 -4.65 4.34
C ILE A 70 -7.35 -5.56 4.89
N SER A 71 -7.25 -5.64 6.21
CA SER A 71 -6.36 -6.56 6.88
C SER A 71 -6.96 -7.10 8.16
N GLY A 72 -6.62 -8.35 8.46
CA GLY A 72 -7.02 -9.00 9.70
C GLY A 72 -5.76 -9.51 10.34
N GLY A 73 -5.54 -9.23 11.61
CA GLY A 73 -4.31 -9.61 12.26
C GLY A 73 -4.49 -10.18 13.65
N PHE A 74 -3.46 -10.90 14.04
CA PHE A 74 -3.35 -11.56 15.32
C PHE A 74 -2.12 -11.04 16.05
N GLU A 75 -2.32 -10.66 17.30
CA GLU A 75 -1.27 -10.24 18.22
C GLU A 75 -1.20 -11.23 19.38
N THR A 76 -0.01 -11.71 19.69
CA THR A 76 0.23 -12.53 20.87
C THR A 76 1.39 -12.01 21.68
N ARG A 77 1.17 -11.87 22.99
CA ARG A 77 2.21 -11.52 23.94
C ARG A 77 3.03 -12.76 24.27
N MET A 78 4.24 -12.84 23.69
CA MET A 78 5.20 -13.92 23.94
C MET A 78 5.87 -13.77 25.31
N ALA A 79 6.21 -12.55 25.70
CA ALA A 79 6.79 -12.22 27.01
C ALA A 79 6.20 -10.91 27.56
N SER A 80 6.45 -10.57 28.81
CA SER A 80 5.95 -9.32 29.44
C SER A 80 6.32 -8.06 28.66
N ASN A 81 7.43 -8.09 27.93
CA ASN A 81 7.98 -7.00 27.13
C ASN A 81 7.97 -7.26 25.61
N MET A 82 7.44 -8.39 25.14
CA MET A 82 7.54 -8.78 23.71
C MET A 82 6.19 -9.23 23.15
N THR A 83 5.78 -8.62 22.05
CA THR A 83 4.53 -8.91 21.35
C THR A 83 4.80 -9.20 19.89
N LEU A 84 4.33 -10.35 19.41
CA LEU A 84 4.38 -10.73 18.00
C LEU A 84 3.05 -10.39 17.34
N GLN A 85 3.12 -9.80 16.16
CA GLN A 85 1.98 -9.43 15.34
C GLN A 85 2.12 -10.05 13.97
N ILE A 86 1.06 -10.68 13.49
CA ILE A 86 0.96 -11.20 12.11
C ILE A 86 -0.31 -10.62 11.49
N GLU A 87 -0.22 -10.08 10.29
CA GLU A 87 -1.27 -9.34 9.61
C GLU A 87 -1.32 -9.67 8.11
N PRO A 88 -2.11 -10.66 7.68
CA PRO A 88 -2.52 -10.75 6.29
C PRO A 88 -3.29 -9.49 5.87
N TYR A 89 -2.93 -8.96 4.70
CA TYR A 89 -3.57 -7.79 4.11
C TYR A 89 -3.88 -7.99 2.63
N ALA A 90 -4.93 -7.31 2.19
CA ALA A 90 -5.36 -7.20 0.82
C ALA A 90 -5.56 -5.72 0.48
N LYS A 91 -4.95 -5.29 -0.62
CA LYS A 91 -5.17 -3.99 -1.24
C LYS A 91 -5.96 -4.22 -2.52
N LEU A 92 -7.21 -3.77 -2.53
CA LEU A 92 -8.14 -3.95 -3.62
C LEU A 92 -8.42 -2.59 -4.28
N PRO A 93 -8.26 -2.48 -5.61
CA PRO A 93 -8.62 -1.26 -6.31
C PRO A 93 -10.15 -1.12 -6.35
N LEU A 94 -10.68 -0.01 -5.82
CA LEU A 94 -12.10 0.33 -5.88
C LEU A 94 -12.50 0.94 -7.24
N GLY A 95 -11.52 1.41 -8.01
CA GLY A 95 -11.67 1.94 -9.36
C GLY A 95 -10.46 1.57 -10.22
N GLY A 96 -10.56 1.74 -11.54
CA GLY A 96 -9.41 1.61 -12.42
C GLY A 96 -8.46 2.79 -12.24
N VAL A 97 -7.16 2.51 -12.13
CA VAL A 97 -6.11 3.54 -11.99
C VAL A 97 -5.42 3.72 -13.35
N GLY A 98 -5.26 4.97 -13.80
CA GLY A 98 -4.63 5.39 -15.04
C GLY A 98 -5.50 5.22 -16.31
N LEU A 99 -4.97 5.68 -17.44
CA LEU A 99 -5.60 5.69 -18.78
C LEU A 99 -6.08 4.31 -19.29
N GLY A 100 -5.69 3.21 -18.63
CA GLY A 100 -6.02 1.83 -19.00
C GLY A 100 -6.93 1.07 -18.05
N ASN A 101 -7.50 1.70 -17.01
CA ASN A 101 -8.29 1.00 -15.97
C ASN A 101 -7.53 -0.19 -15.34
N ILE A 102 -6.26 0.00 -15.01
CA ILE A 102 -5.45 -1.11 -14.51
C ILE A 102 -5.86 -1.41 -13.06
N ARG A 103 -6.35 -2.62 -12.82
CA ARG A 103 -6.76 -3.10 -11.51
C ARG A 103 -5.58 -3.81 -10.84
N LEU A 104 -4.74 -3.05 -10.13
CA LEU A 104 -3.69 -3.64 -9.31
C LEU A 104 -4.25 -4.07 -7.96
N SER A 105 -4.54 -5.35 -7.82
CA SER A 105 -4.74 -5.97 -6.51
C SER A 105 -3.41 -6.45 -5.94
N SER A 106 -3.23 -6.33 -4.63
CA SER A 106 -2.03 -6.81 -3.94
C SER A 106 -2.42 -7.51 -2.67
N PHE A 107 -1.76 -8.64 -2.40
CA PHE A 107 -1.99 -9.44 -1.21
C PHE A 107 -0.65 -9.75 -0.57
N GLY A 108 -0.62 -9.77 0.75
CA GLY A 108 0.60 -10.05 1.47
C GLY A 108 0.35 -10.34 2.93
N ILE A 109 1.42 -10.63 3.65
CA ILE A 109 1.39 -10.86 5.09
C ILE A 109 2.49 -10.01 5.70
N ASN A 110 2.13 -9.19 6.68
CA ASN A 110 3.08 -8.46 7.49
C ASN A 110 3.34 -9.24 8.78
N ALA A 111 4.60 -9.28 9.21
CA ALA A 111 4.99 -9.79 10.52
C ALA A 111 5.78 -8.69 11.23
N ALA A 112 5.41 -8.41 12.48
CA ALA A 112 6.06 -7.40 13.29
C ALA A 112 6.34 -7.92 14.71
N LEU A 113 7.49 -7.55 15.25
CA LEU A 113 7.86 -7.82 16.63
C LEU A 113 7.96 -6.50 17.37
N GLN A 114 7.13 -6.33 18.39
CA GLN A 114 7.09 -5.14 19.24
C GLN A 114 7.78 -5.42 20.57
N LEU A 115 8.81 -4.64 20.87
CA LEU A 115 9.56 -4.70 22.13
C LEU A 115 9.19 -3.47 22.98
N ARG A 116 8.62 -3.71 24.17
CA ARG A 116 8.36 -2.66 25.15
C ARG A 116 9.55 -2.55 26.10
N GLN A 117 10.32 -1.48 25.97
CA GLN A 117 11.37 -1.19 26.95
C GLN A 117 10.72 -0.82 28.29
N PRO A 118 11.13 -1.43 29.42
CA PRO A 118 10.68 -0.98 30.73
C PRO A 118 11.22 0.43 30.96
N ALA A 119 10.32 1.38 31.23
CA ALA A 119 10.73 2.72 31.66
C ALA A 119 11.55 2.57 32.96
N LYS A 120 12.80 3.01 32.95
CA LYS A 120 13.57 3.15 34.20
C LYS A 120 12.83 4.16 35.08
N LYS A 121 12.48 3.74 36.29
CA LYS A 121 12.03 4.63 37.37
C LYS A 121 13.18 5.50 37.84
#